data_AF-A0A7S0UN43-F1
#
_entry.id   AF-A0A7S0UN43-F1
#
_cell.length_a   1.000
_cell.length_b   1.000
_cell.length_c   1.000
_cell.angle_alpha   90.00
_cell.angle_beta   90.00
_cell.angle_gamma   90.00
#
_symmetry.space_group_name_H-M   'P 1'
#
loop_
_entity.id
_entity.type
_entity.pdbx_description
1 polymer ?
#
loop_
_entity_poly.entity_id
_entity_poly.type
_entity_poly.pdbx_seq_one_letter_code
_entity_poly.pdbx_strand_id
1 'polypeptide(L)'
;TVRSFFHKISDVGEDVVVFKDKFSFATETKPYYNETLQFMLQESGLASAKRDAQDWQCNPIIYCLCCLCIPCMVVYKVLETFTFTLSRGATLAVDAIARSAGSSATLAFSEEIKIPKSVWNGKSVTIKVPIYHTDDYGQYQGCCMAEKTNREAHLYVELKWNTFNPTKSFRKLCSPMCRPSESAIQLPITNKKGEEYQEFSGYDIAEREGLNDWLRFIKTHYDDDKHRPRNYSSRDPPPVKRIHAMYGINVPTEIGCVYSRQDTCASEKMLQSRYVPDKKAIIDESCGYIVEDGVIMETPKTKQDLFGGIEKCGDGTVPYWSLAHVKTWDNEDCKVTVEEFEGAGHRPILGDAHFHEALLDYVCVKNEDV
;
A
#
# COMPACT_ATOMS: atom_id res chain seq x y z
N THR A 1 -16.43 -3.04 -7.07
CA THR A 1 -16.62 -2.75 -5.63
C THR A 1 -15.54 -1.81 -5.15
N VAL A 2 -15.90 -0.65 -4.60
CA VAL A 2 -14.95 0.33 -4.04
C VAL A 2 -15.36 0.61 -2.59
N ARG A 3 -14.42 0.44 -1.65
CA ARG A 3 -14.63 0.71 -0.22
C ARG A 3 -13.90 2.01 0.15
N SER A 4 -14.56 2.90 0.88
CA SER A 4 -13.95 4.09 1.47
C SER A 4 -14.47 4.29 2.90
N PHE A 5 -13.72 5.02 3.70
CA PHE A 5 -14.08 5.37 5.06
C PHE A 5 -15.10 6.50 5.03
N PHE A 6 -16.32 6.21 5.47
CA PHE A 6 -17.40 7.19 5.45
C PHE A 6 -17.30 8.15 6.63
N HIS A 7 -17.48 9.44 6.37
CA HIS A 7 -17.66 10.44 7.42
C HIS A 7 -19.15 10.56 7.76
N LYS A 8 -19.52 10.29 9.03
CA LYS A 8 -20.86 10.57 9.57
C LYS A 8 -21.04 12.09 9.66
N ILE A 9 -22.08 12.64 9.02
CA ILE A 9 -22.28 14.10 8.94
C ILE A 9 -23.29 14.61 9.97
N SER A 10 -24.31 13.83 10.34
CA SER A 10 -25.27 14.14 11.43
C SER A 10 -26.35 13.06 11.52
N ASP A 11 -27.02 12.99 12.67
CA ASP A 11 -28.30 12.27 12.85
C ASP A 11 -29.41 13.20 12.36
N VAL A 12 -29.87 13.00 11.13
CA VAL A 12 -30.92 13.84 10.51
C VAL A 12 -32.28 13.23 10.91
N GLY A 13 -32.66 13.42 12.17
CA GLY A 13 -33.78 12.73 12.82
C GLY A 13 -33.31 11.53 13.66
N GLU A 14 -34.11 11.09 14.64
CA GLU A 14 -33.73 9.99 15.56
C GLU A 14 -33.46 8.65 14.83
N ASP A 15 -33.94 8.50 13.58
CA ASP A 15 -33.92 7.23 12.84
C ASP A 15 -33.06 7.22 11.56
N VAL A 16 -32.43 8.34 11.17
CA VAL A 16 -31.67 8.42 9.89
C VAL A 16 -30.22 8.84 10.11
N VAL A 17 -29.31 7.94 9.77
CA VAL A 17 -27.86 8.21 9.75
C VAL A 17 -27.41 8.56 8.33
N VAL A 18 -26.80 9.74 8.18
CA VAL A 18 -26.31 10.23 6.90
C VAL A 18 -24.78 10.17 6.82
N PHE A 19 -24.30 9.47 5.80
CA PHE A 19 -22.89 9.40 5.42
C PHE A 19 -22.64 10.17 4.13
N LYS A 20 -21.47 10.80 4.00
CA LYS A 20 -21.03 11.42 2.74
C LYS A 20 -19.60 11.08 2.43
N ASP A 21 -19.36 10.80 1.15
CA ASP A 21 -18.02 10.52 0.65
C ASP A 21 -17.87 10.90 -0.82
N LYS A 22 -16.63 11.04 -1.27
CA LYS A 22 -16.26 11.41 -2.64
C LYS A 22 -15.39 10.32 -3.25
N PHE A 23 -15.85 9.77 -4.37
CA PHE A 23 -15.07 8.77 -5.10
C PHE A 23 -14.76 9.27 -6.50
N SER A 24 -13.50 9.09 -6.87
CA SER A 24 -12.99 9.39 -8.19
C SER A 24 -12.41 8.11 -8.79
N PHE A 25 -12.89 7.77 -9.98
CA PHE A 25 -12.43 6.58 -10.70
C PHE A 25 -11.62 7.02 -11.91
N ALA A 26 -10.50 6.35 -12.17
CA ALA A 26 -9.73 6.51 -13.38
C ALA A 26 -9.57 5.17 -14.10
N THR A 27 -9.88 5.17 -15.40
CA THR A 27 -9.54 4.06 -16.30
C THR A 27 -9.17 4.62 -17.69
N GLU A 28 -8.51 3.78 -18.49
CA GLU A 28 -8.10 4.09 -19.86
C GLU A 28 -9.21 3.91 -20.90
N THR A 29 -10.16 3.02 -20.63
CA THR A 29 -11.25 2.69 -21.56
C THR A 29 -12.57 3.17 -21.00
N LYS A 30 -13.47 3.65 -21.88
CA LYS A 30 -14.86 3.90 -21.46
C LYS A 30 -15.45 2.56 -20.99
N PRO A 31 -15.95 2.47 -19.74
CA PRO A 31 -16.51 1.25 -19.22
C PRO A 31 -17.78 0.86 -19.98
N TYR A 32 -18.12 -0.42 -19.90
CA TYR A 32 -19.35 -0.93 -20.51
C TYR A 32 -20.57 -0.34 -19.80
N TYR A 33 -21.63 0.01 -20.55
CA TYR A 33 -22.81 0.73 -20.06
C TYR A 33 -23.64 0.03 -18.95
N ASN A 34 -23.21 -1.14 -18.49
CA ASN A 34 -23.94 -1.98 -17.54
C ASN A 34 -23.19 -2.17 -16.20
N GLU A 35 -22.19 -1.35 -15.89
CA GLU A 35 -21.49 -1.47 -14.61
C GLU A 35 -22.39 -1.07 -13.43
N THR A 36 -22.40 -1.91 -12.40
CA THR A 36 -23.06 -1.69 -11.12
C THR A 36 -22.02 -1.43 -10.02
N LEU A 37 -22.40 -0.63 -9.03
CA LEU A 37 -21.64 -0.41 -7.81
C LEU A 37 -22.40 -1.00 -6.63
N GLN A 38 -21.65 -1.66 -5.75
CA GLN A 38 -22.13 -2.05 -4.44
C GLN A 38 -21.26 -1.39 -3.38
N PHE A 39 -21.91 -0.75 -2.41
CA PHE A 39 -21.28 -0.10 -1.27
C PHE A 39 -21.38 -1.00 -0.05
N MET A 40 -20.31 -1.06 0.74
CA MET A 40 -20.28 -1.78 2.02
C MET A 40 -19.77 -0.84 3.10
N LEU A 41 -20.51 -0.75 4.20
CA LEU A 41 -20.06 -0.12 5.43
C LEU A 41 -19.35 -1.19 6.26
N GLN A 42 -18.10 -0.93 6.65
CA GLN A 42 -17.31 -1.86 7.46
C GLN A 42 -16.83 -1.19 8.74
N GLU A 43 -16.86 -1.95 9.83
CA GLU A 43 -16.20 -1.59 11.09
C GLU A 43 -14.78 -2.15 11.12
N SER A 44 -13.80 -1.33 11.49
CA SER A 44 -12.42 -1.75 11.64
C SER A 44 -12.21 -2.55 12.94
N GLY A 45 -11.71 -3.78 12.79
CA GLY A 45 -10.94 -4.58 13.76
C GLY A 45 -11.53 -4.83 15.16
N LEU A 46 -11.68 -3.80 16.00
CA LEU A 46 -12.00 -3.98 17.42
C LEU A 46 -13.46 -4.40 17.68
N ALA A 47 -14.39 -3.98 16.82
CA ALA A 47 -15.81 -4.29 17.01
C ALA A 47 -16.23 -5.62 16.37
N SER A 48 -15.52 -6.04 15.31
CA SER A 48 -15.73 -7.32 14.60
C SER A 48 -15.48 -8.53 15.52
N ALA A 49 -14.37 -8.51 16.27
CA ALA A 49 -14.02 -9.58 17.23
C ALA A 49 -15.09 -9.79 18.33
N LYS A 50 -15.95 -8.80 18.57
CA LYS A 50 -17.01 -8.87 19.59
C LYS A 50 -18.20 -9.73 19.15
N ARG A 51 -18.48 -9.86 17.84
CA ARG A 51 -19.57 -10.70 17.30
C ARG A 51 -19.21 -12.18 17.31
N ASP A 52 -17.97 -12.54 16.95
CA ASP A 52 -17.52 -13.94 16.94
C ASP A 52 -17.56 -14.59 18.33
N ALA A 53 -17.49 -13.78 19.40
CA ALA A 53 -17.65 -14.25 20.78
C ALA A 53 -19.12 -14.44 21.20
N GLN A 54 -20.08 -13.84 20.49
CA GLN A 54 -21.50 -13.82 20.84
C GLN A 54 -22.28 -15.00 20.23
N ASP A 55 -21.75 -15.63 19.18
CA ASP A 55 -22.29 -16.84 18.55
C ASP A 55 -21.95 -18.15 19.29
N TRP A 56 -21.49 -18.06 20.55
CA TRP A 56 -21.43 -19.21 21.44
C TRP A 56 -22.85 -19.64 21.79
N GLN A 57 -23.44 -20.45 20.91
CA GLN A 57 -24.71 -21.13 21.16
C GLN A 57 -24.57 -21.90 22.47
N CYS A 58 -25.28 -21.43 23.50
CA CYS A 58 -25.36 -22.13 24.77
C CYS A 58 -25.83 -23.55 24.50
N ASN A 59 -24.97 -24.53 24.82
CA ASN A 59 -25.31 -25.93 24.69
C ASN A 59 -26.60 -26.19 25.50
N PRO A 60 -27.67 -26.70 24.89
CA PRO A 60 -28.98 -26.86 25.53
C PRO A 60 -28.93 -27.68 26.84
N ILE A 61 -27.88 -28.50 27.01
CA ILE A 61 -27.62 -29.27 28.22
C ILE A 61 -27.26 -28.36 29.42
N ILE A 62 -26.56 -27.26 29.19
CA ILE A 62 -26.17 -26.29 30.24
C ILE A 62 -27.39 -25.51 30.74
N TYR A 63 -28.33 -25.19 29.85
CA TYR A 63 -29.57 -24.49 30.21
C TYR A 63 -30.48 -25.35 31.09
N CYS A 64 -30.58 -26.66 30.81
CA CYS A 64 -31.33 -27.60 31.66
C CYS A 64 -30.70 -27.79 33.06
N LEU A 65 -29.37 -27.72 33.19
CA LEU A 65 -28.69 -27.85 34.47
C LEU A 65 -28.79 -26.59 35.35
N CYS A 66 -28.95 -25.40 34.75
CA CYS A 66 -29.07 -24.14 35.49
C CYS A 66 -30.46 -23.93 36.14
N CYS A 67 -31.48 -24.67 35.73
CA CYS A 67 -32.84 -24.56 36.28
C CYS A 67 -33.02 -25.22 37.66
N LEU A 68 -32.04 -25.98 38.17
CA LEU A 68 -32.25 -26.84 39.35
C LEU A 68 -31.66 -26.32 40.67
N CYS A 69 -30.90 -25.23 40.70
CA CYS A 69 -30.52 -24.63 41.99
C CYS A 69 -30.12 -23.14 41.87
N ILE A 70 -30.74 -22.26 42.66
CA ILE A 70 -30.41 -20.83 42.73
C ILE A 70 -28.91 -20.60 43.01
N PRO A 71 -28.23 -21.37 43.88
CA PRO A 71 -26.78 -21.27 44.05
C PRO A 71 -25.98 -21.55 42.75
N CYS A 72 -26.45 -22.48 41.92
CA CYS A 72 -25.84 -22.86 40.66
C CYS A 72 -25.93 -21.72 39.64
N MET A 73 -27.05 -20.98 39.65
CA MET A 73 -27.23 -19.80 38.80
C MET A 73 -26.29 -18.64 39.19
N VAL A 74 -26.04 -18.46 40.50
CA VAL A 74 -25.07 -17.46 40.99
C VAL A 74 -23.65 -17.87 40.59
N VAL A 75 -23.27 -19.14 40.77
CA VAL A 75 -21.96 -19.64 40.35
C VAL A 75 -21.79 -19.54 38.83
N TYR A 76 -22.82 -19.85 38.05
CA TYR A 76 -22.81 -19.67 36.60
C TYR A 76 -22.64 -18.20 36.20
N LYS A 77 -23.38 -17.28 36.81
CA LYS A 77 -23.23 -15.83 36.57
C LYS A 77 -21.85 -15.31 36.93
N VAL A 78 -21.27 -15.78 38.04
CA VAL A 78 -19.90 -15.41 38.45
C VAL A 78 -18.88 -15.97 37.46
N LEU A 79 -19.01 -17.24 37.06
CA LEU A 79 -18.13 -17.87 36.07
C LEU A 79 -18.26 -17.22 34.69
N GLU A 80 -19.47 -16.90 34.24
CA GLU A 80 -19.75 -16.15 33.01
C GLU A 80 -19.10 -14.76 33.05
N THR A 81 -19.20 -14.06 34.19
CA THR A 81 -18.56 -12.75 34.37
C THR A 81 -17.03 -12.88 34.36
N PHE A 82 -16.49 -13.92 35.02
CA PHE A 82 -15.05 -14.17 35.05
C PHE A 82 -14.50 -14.57 33.69
N THR A 83 -15.14 -15.48 32.97
CA THR A 83 -14.72 -15.91 31.63
C THR A 83 -14.85 -14.78 30.63
N PHE A 84 -15.88 -13.94 30.71
CA PHE A 84 -16.03 -12.74 29.88
C PHE A 84 -14.94 -11.69 30.16
N THR A 85 -14.51 -11.56 31.42
CA THR A 85 -13.46 -10.61 31.80
C THR A 85 -12.07 -11.12 31.43
N LEU A 86 -11.81 -12.43 31.62
CA LEU A 86 -10.55 -13.07 31.22
C LEU A 86 -10.40 -13.17 29.71
N SER A 87 -11.47 -13.46 28.97
CA SER A 87 -11.44 -13.47 27.51
C SER A 87 -11.17 -12.07 26.98
N ARG A 88 -11.83 -11.02 27.51
CA ARG A 88 -11.48 -9.62 27.17
C ARG A 88 -10.02 -9.30 27.44
N GLY A 89 -9.46 -9.74 28.58
CA GLY A 89 -8.06 -9.50 28.92
C GLY A 89 -7.08 -10.21 27.97
N ALA A 90 -7.35 -11.46 27.62
CA ALA A 90 -6.51 -12.26 26.72
C ALA A 90 -6.60 -11.78 25.27
N THR A 91 -7.80 -11.45 24.77
CA THR A 91 -7.99 -10.94 23.41
C THR A 91 -7.33 -9.56 23.22
N LEU A 92 -7.46 -8.67 24.20
CA LEU A 92 -6.79 -7.35 24.16
C LEU A 92 -5.25 -7.46 24.20
N ALA A 93 -4.70 -8.47 24.87
CA ALA A 93 -3.26 -8.70 24.94
C ALA A 93 -2.71 -9.37 23.67
N VAL A 94 -3.47 -10.31 23.09
CA VAL A 94 -3.09 -10.98 21.82
C VAL A 94 -3.17 -10.00 20.65
N ASP A 95 -4.16 -9.11 20.61
CA ASP A 95 -4.31 -8.08 19.57
C ASP A 95 -3.28 -6.94 19.67
N ALA A 96 -2.72 -6.69 20.86
CA ALA A 96 -1.62 -5.74 21.03
C ALA A 96 -0.27 -6.30 20.56
N ILE A 97 -0.12 -7.62 20.54
CA ILE A 97 1.13 -8.33 20.20
C ILE A 97 1.12 -8.81 18.74
N ALA A 98 -0.02 -9.25 18.22
CA ALA A 98 -0.19 -9.58 16.82
C ALA A 98 -0.46 -8.30 16.02
N ARG A 99 0.50 -7.86 15.20
CA ARG A 99 0.29 -6.85 14.14
C ARG A 99 -0.70 -7.30 13.04
N SER A 100 -1.67 -8.15 13.37
CA SER A 100 -2.74 -8.57 12.47
C SER A 100 -3.76 -7.44 12.40
N ALA A 101 -3.88 -6.84 11.21
CA ALA A 101 -5.04 -6.05 10.84
C ALA A 101 -6.30 -6.87 11.17
N GLY A 102 -7.00 -6.50 12.25
CA GLY A 102 -8.20 -7.18 12.70
C GLY A 102 -9.21 -7.30 11.56
N SER A 103 -9.86 -8.46 11.46
CA SER A 103 -10.91 -8.71 10.49
C SER A 103 -11.92 -7.56 10.51
N SER A 104 -12.19 -6.94 9.37
CA SER A 104 -13.28 -5.96 9.28
C SER A 104 -14.61 -6.71 9.17
N ALA A 105 -15.59 -6.32 9.99
CA ALA A 105 -16.95 -6.82 9.85
C ALA A 105 -17.72 -5.90 8.91
N THR A 106 -18.39 -6.46 7.92
CA THR A 106 -19.37 -5.71 7.13
C THR A 106 -20.58 -5.47 8.02
N LEU A 107 -20.89 -4.21 8.30
CA LEU A 107 -22.06 -3.81 9.08
C LEU A 107 -23.30 -3.69 8.23
N ALA A 108 -23.13 -3.20 7.00
CA ALA A 108 -24.24 -2.84 6.15
C ALA A 108 -23.79 -2.85 4.68
N PHE A 109 -24.72 -3.11 3.76
CA PHE A 109 -24.45 -3.13 2.32
C PHE A 109 -25.59 -2.48 1.54
N SER A 110 -25.26 -1.91 0.39
CA SER A 110 -26.26 -1.47 -0.58
C SER A 110 -26.66 -2.60 -1.52
N GLU A 111 -27.80 -2.42 -2.18
CA GLU A 111 -28.06 -3.11 -3.44
C GLU A 111 -27.05 -2.71 -4.52
N GLU A 112 -27.04 -3.45 -5.63
CA GLU A 112 -26.30 -3.07 -6.82
C GLU A 112 -26.93 -1.84 -7.48
N ILE A 113 -26.17 -0.74 -7.53
CA ILE A 113 -26.62 0.52 -8.09
C ILE A 113 -26.02 0.71 -9.46
N LYS A 114 -26.88 0.92 -10.47
CA LYS A 114 -26.44 1.28 -11.82
C LYS A 114 -25.78 2.65 -11.81
N ILE A 115 -24.56 2.73 -12.35
CA ILE A 115 -23.84 4.01 -12.43
C ILE A 115 -24.57 4.96 -13.40
N PRO A 116 -24.95 6.18 -12.96
CA PRO A 116 -25.62 7.14 -13.84
C PRO A 116 -24.75 7.49 -15.05
N LYS A 117 -25.35 7.53 -16.25
CA LYS A 117 -24.62 7.85 -17.49
C LYS A 117 -23.89 9.19 -17.45
N SER A 118 -24.38 10.13 -16.65
CA SER A 118 -23.80 11.46 -16.45
C SER A 118 -22.41 11.41 -15.79
N VAL A 119 -22.12 10.38 -14.97
CA VAL A 119 -20.80 10.20 -14.34
C VAL A 119 -19.72 10.04 -15.42
N TRP A 120 -19.99 9.25 -16.46
CA TRP A 120 -19.06 8.97 -17.57
C TRP A 120 -18.70 10.19 -18.42
N ASN A 121 -19.49 11.26 -18.34
CA ASN A 121 -19.23 12.52 -19.04
C ASN A 121 -18.30 13.46 -18.23
N GLY A 122 -17.68 12.95 -17.17
CA GLY A 122 -16.78 13.72 -16.28
C GLY A 122 -17.51 14.68 -15.35
N LYS A 123 -18.85 14.67 -15.35
CA LYS A 123 -19.65 15.46 -14.42
C LYS A 123 -19.71 14.75 -13.07
N SER A 124 -19.58 15.53 -12.00
CA SER A 124 -19.83 15.04 -10.65
C SER A 124 -21.33 14.77 -10.47
N VAL A 125 -21.68 13.61 -9.92
CA VAL A 125 -23.07 13.22 -9.66
C VAL A 125 -23.18 12.74 -8.23
N THR A 126 -24.09 13.32 -7.45
CA THR A 126 -24.42 12.81 -6.13
C THR A 126 -25.53 11.78 -6.25
N ILE A 127 -25.27 10.55 -5.81
CA ILE A 127 -26.28 9.49 -5.72
C ILE A 127 -26.65 9.23 -4.27
N LYS A 128 -27.95 9.02 -4.01
CA LYS A 128 -28.46 8.54 -2.73
C LYS A 128 -28.49 7.01 -2.78
N VAL A 129 -27.76 6.39 -1.88
CA VAL A 129 -27.55 4.95 -1.78
C VAL A 129 -28.23 4.46 -0.49
N PRO A 130 -29.32 3.69 -0.58
CA PRO A 130 -29.84 2.99 0.59
C PRO A 130 -28.83 1.92 1.02
N ILE A 131 -28.54 1.86 2.32
CA ILE A 131 -27.69 0.82 2.90
C ILE A 131 -28.52 0.08 3.94
N TYR A 132 -28.45 -1.24 3.90
CA TYR A 132 -29.17 -2.13 4.81
C TYR A 132 -28.19 -2.77 5.78
N HIS A 133 -28.49 -2.72 7.08
CA HIS A 133 -27.68 -3.39 8.09
C HIS A 133 -27.72 -4.91 7.88
N THR A 134 -26.62 -5.61 8.14
CA THR A 134 -26.53 -7.08 7.94
C THR A 134 -27.60 -7.83 8.72
N ASP A 135 -27.92 -7.36 9.92
CA ASP A 135 -28.92 -7.99 10.80
C ASP A 135 -30.37 -7.81 10.33
N ASP A 136 -30.59 -6.86 9.40
CA ASP A 136 -31.90 -6.59 8.82
C ASP A 136 -32.12 -7.49 7.57
N TYR A 137 -31.06 -8.12 7.07
CA TYR A 137 -31.07 -9.00 5.90
C TYR A 137 -31.03 -10.48 6.34
N GLY A 138 -32.14 -11.20 6.17
CA GLY A 138 -32.13 -12.68 6.23
C GLY A 138 -32.81 -13.37 7.43
N GLN A 139 -33.49 -12.65 8.34
CA GLN A 139 -34.32 -13.32 9.36
C GLN A 139 -35.74 -13.58 8.85
N TYR A 140 -35.91 -14.68 8.12
CA TYR A 140 -37.21 -15.27 7.85
C TYR A 140 -37.74 -16.04 9.08
N GLN A 141 -38.91 -15.62 9.56
CA GLN A 141 -39.97 -16.43 10.21
C GLN A 141 -39.56 -17.32 11.41
N GLY A 142 -39.10 -16.72 12.50
CA GLY A 142 -39.34 -17.27 13.84
C GLY A 142 -40.70 -16.80 14.37
N CYS A 143 -41.53 -17.72 14.90
CA CYS A 143 -42.95 -17.53 15.27
C CYS A 143 -43.26 -16.46 16.36
N CYS A 144 -42.29 -15.66 16.81
CA CYS A 144 -42.47 -14.66 17.85
C CYS A 144 -42.13 -13.27 17.29
N MET A 145 -43.12 -12.65 16.66
CA MET A 145 -43.00 -11.38 15.94
C MET A 145 -42.95 -10.19 16.90
N ALA A 146 -41.78 -9.59 17.07
CA ALA A 146 -41.70 -8.14 17.18
C ALA A 146 -41.35 -7.62 15.78
N GLU A 147 -42.16 -6.70 15.24
CA GLU A 147 -41.80 -5.98 14.02
C GLU A 147 -40.46 -5.27 14.27
N LYS A 148 -39.39 -5.75 13.65
CA LYS A 148 -38.13 -5.02 13.65
C LYS A 148 -38.35 -3.75 12.84
N THR A 149 -38.21 -2.60 13.50
CA THR A 149 -38.16 -1.31 12.82
C THR A 149 -36.95 -1.31 11.90
N ASN A 150 -37.18 -1.27 10.58
CA ASN A 150 -36.11 -1.16 9.60
C ASN A 150 -35.34 0.13 9.86
N ARG A 151 -34.04 0.01 10.14
CA ARG A 151 -33.17 1.18 10.30
C ARG A 151 -32.85 1.70 8.91
N GLU A 152 -33.34 2.88 8.56
CA GLU A 152 -33.10 3.47 7.25
C GLU A 152 -31.77 4.25 7.26
N ALA A 153 -30.72 3.66 6.68
CA ALA A 153 -29.45 4.34 6.50
C ALA A 153 -29.29 4.83 5.06
N HIS A 154 -28.83 6.07 4.93
CA HIS A 154 -28.60 6.69 3.63
C HIS A 154 -27.15 7.15 3.48
N LEU A 155 -26.55 6.73 2.39
CA LEU A 155 -25.24 7.18 1.96
C LEU A 155 -25.38 8.10 0.75
N TYR A 156 -24.80 9.30 0.82
CA TYR A 156 -24.71 10.21 -0.30
C TYR A 156 -23.29 10.15 -0.88
N VAL A 157 -23.19 9.62 -2.09
CA VAL A 157 -21.91 9.44 -2.77
C VAL A 157 -21.77 10.44 -3.89
N GLU A 158 -20.74 11.28 -3.83
CA GLU A 158 -20.34 12.10 -4.97
C GLU A 158 -19.41 11.29 -5.88
N LEU A 159 -19.93 10.86 -7.03
CA LEU A 159 -19.23 10.10 -8.05
C LEU A 159 -18.72 11.00 -9.17
N LYS A 160 -17.44 10.88 -9.51
CA LYS A 160 -16.87 11.54 -10.68
C LYS A 160 -15.97 10.57 -11.46
N TRP A 161 -16.22 10.46 -12.77
CA TRP A 161 -15.30 9.79 -13.67
C TRP A 161 -14.18 10.74 -14.10
N ASN A 162 -12.93 10.31 -13.94
CA ASN A 162 -11.79 11.01 -14.50
C ASN A 162 -11.19 10.13 -15.57
N THR A 163 -11.29 10.54 -16.84
CA THR A 163 -10.57 9.85 -17.91
C THR A 163 -9.08 9.95 -17.62
N PHE A 164 -8.39 8.80 -17.52
CA PHE A 164 -6.94 8.80 -17.40
C PHE A 164 -6.38 9.48 -18.65
N ASN A 165 -5.60 10.54 -18.45
CA ASN A 165 -4.99 11.26 -19.55
C ASN A 165 -3.48 11.00 -19.56
N PRO A 166 -2.98 10.09 -20.42
CA PRO A 166 -1.56 9.74 -20.45
C PRO A 166 -0.66 10.94 -20.75
N THR A 167 -1.19 11.98 -21.42
CA THR A 167 -0.43 13.21 -21.74
C THR A 167 -0.35 14.21 -20.58
N LYS A 168 -1.24 14.08 -19.58
CA LYS A 168 -1.28 14.88 -18.36
C LYS A 168 -0.80 14.14 -17.12
N SER A 169 -0.50 12.85 -17.22
CA SER A 169 0.08 12.06 -16.13
C SER A 169 1.29 12.81 -15.55
N PHE A 170 1.49 12.64 -14.26
CA PHE A 170 2.61 13.20 -13.49
C PHE A 170 3.99 12.84 -14.07
N ARG A 171 4.08 11.98 -15.09
CA ARG A 171 5.27 11.75 -15.96
C ARG A 171 6.04 13.03 -16.28
N LYS A 172 5.36 14.17 -16.49
CA LYS A 172 6.04 15.44 -16.82
C LYS A 172 6.72 16.14 -15.64
N LEU A 173 6.37 15.82 -14.40
CA LEU A 173 6.86 16.51 -13.20
C LEU A 173 8.16 15.92 -12.64
N CYS A 174 8.50 14.68 -12.98
CA CYS A 174 9.79 14.10 -12.61
C CYS A 174 10.93 14.78 -13.39
N SER A 175 11.92 15.29 -12.64
CA SER A 175 13.21 15.78 -13.12
C SER A 175 13.90 14.75 -14.02
N PRO A 176 14.72 15.15 -15.01
CA PRO A 176 15.46 14.24 -15.88
C PRO A 176 16.33 13.19 -15.17
N MET A 177 16.65 13.38 -13.88
CA MET A 177 17.31 12.33 -13.08
C MET A 177 16.37 11.23 -12.59
N CYS A 178 15.10 11.55 -12.33
CA CYS A 178 14.08 10.57 -11.93
C CYS A 178 13.38 9.95 -13.14
N ARG A 179 13.58 10.54 -14.31
CA ARG A 179 13.43 9.81 -15.55
C ARG A 179 14.72 9.00 -15.66
N PRO A 180 14.70 7.66 -15.59
CA PRO A 180 15.68 6.96 -16.40
C PRO A 180 15.53 7.61 -17.78
N SER A 181 16.65 8.12 -18.31
CA SER A 181 16.79 8.93 -19.53
C SER A 181 15.81 8.54 -20.65
N GLU A 182 15.72 9.26 -21.77
CA GLU A 182 15.07 8.67 -22.97
C GLU A 182 15.72 7.33 -23.40
N SER A 183 16.88 6.97 -22.84
CA SER A 183 17.50 5.65 -22.78
C SER A 183 17.20 4.85 -21.49
N ALA A 184 16.02 4.98 -20.88
CA ALA A 184 15.58 4.10 -19.82
C ALA A 184 15.74 2.69 -20.32
N ILE A 185 16.54 1.89 -19.61
CA ILE A 185 16.89 0.54 -20.04
C ILE A 185 15.58 -0.19 -20.23
N GLN A 186 15.18 -0.38 -21.49
CA GLN A 186 14.03 -1.20 -21.83
C GLN A 186 14.45 -2.63 -21.51
N LEU A 187 14.12 -3.06 -20.31
CA LEU A 187 14.38 -4.42 -19.89
C LEU A 187 13.51 -5.33 -20.76
N PRO A 188 14.09 -6.37 -21.39
CA PRO A 188 13.37 -7.34 -22.21
C PRO A 188 12.53 -8.27 -21.31
N ILE A 189 11.48 -7.71 -20.71
CA ILE A 189 10.59 -8.42 -19.81
C ILE A 189 9.33 -8.78 -20.58
N THR A 190 9.01 -10.08 -20.56
CA THR A 190 7.82 -10.61 -21.20
C THR A 190 7.02 -11.45 -20.22
N ASN A 191 5.72 -11.57 -20.49
CA ASN A 191 4.90 -12.55 -19.79
C ASN A 191 5.04 -13.95 -20.43
N LYS A 192 4.35 -14.96 -19.88
CA LYS A 192 4.40 -16.34 -20.42
C LYS A 192 3.93 -16.49 -21.87
N LYS A 193 3.23 -15.50 -22.42
CA LYS A 193 2.77 -15.50 -23.82
C LYS A 193 3.73 -14.76 -24.75
N GLY A 194 4.84 -14.21 -24.23
CA GLY A 194 5.77 -13.37 -24.99
C GLY A 194 5.28 -11.94 -25.20
N GLU A 195 4.25 -11.50 -24.46
CA GLU A 195 3.77 -10.11 -24.53
C GLU A 195 4.68 -9.23 -23.66
N GLU A 196 5.09 -8.09 -24.21
CA GLU A 196 5.93 -7.11 -23.53
C GLU A 196 5.15 -6.29 -22.50
N TYR A 197 5.81 -5.94 -21.39
CA TYR A 197 5.25 -5.04 -20.40
C TYR A 197 5.44 -3.58 -20.79
N GLN A 198 4.47 -2.75 -20.43
CA GLN A 198 4.58 -1.30 -20.54
C GLN A 198 5.23 -0.72 -19.27
N GLU A 199 6.19 0.18 -19.46
CA GLU A 199 6.81 0.90 -18.35
C GLU A 199 5.85 1.92 -17.72
N PHE A 200 5.76 1.86 -16.39
CA PHE A 200 5.00 2.77 -15.57
C PHE A 200 5.83 3.26 -14.38
N SER A 201 5.73 4.55 -14.10
CA SER A 201 6.25 5.11 -12.86
C SER A 201 5.33 4.76 -11.68
N GLY A 202 5.86 4.85 -10.46
CA GLY A 202 5.02 4.73 -9.25
C GLY A 202 3.88 5.76 -9.21
N TYR A 203 4.05 6.94 -9.82
CA TYR A 203 2.99 7.94 -9.95
C TYR A 203 1.88 7.47 -10.88
N ASP A 204 2.22 6.83 -12.00
CA ASP A 204 1.23 6.30 -12.94
C ASP A 204 0.38 5.21 -12.28
N ILE A 205 1.01 4.31 -11.51
CA ILE A 205 0.31 3.26 -10.77
C ILE A 205 -0.63 3.89 -9.74
N ALA A 206 -0.13 4.83 -8.93
CA ALA A 206 -0.94 5.50 -7.92
C ALA A 206 -2.12 6.30 -8.51
N GLU A 207 -1.93 6.97 -9.66
CA GLU A 207 -3.01 7.68 -10.36
C GLU A 207 -4.09 6.72 -10.84
N ARG A 208 -3.69 5.56 -11.39
CA ARG A 208 -4.61 4.51 -11.87
C ARG A 208 -5.32 3.77 -10.73
N GLU A 209 -4.70 3.68 -9.57
CA GLU A 209 -5.31 3.21 -8.32
C GLU A 209 -6.21 4.28 -7.67
N GLY A 210 -6.25 5.50 -8.21
CA GLY A 210 -7.08 6.58 -7.70
C GLY A 210 -6.57 7.23 -6.40
N LEU A 211 -5.28 7.06 -6.08
CA LEU A 211 -4.62 7.57 -4.87
C LEU A 211 -4.29 9.07 -4.97
N ASN A 212 -5.27 9.88 -5.36
CA ASN A 212 -5.10 11.30 -5.66
C ASN A 212 -4.63 12.13 -4.46
N ASP A 213 -5.06 11.78 -3.24
CA ASP A 213 -4.65 12.51 -2.04
C ASP A 213 -3.21 12.17 -1.66
N TRP A 214 -2.77 10.93 -1.85
CA TRP A 214 -1.36 10.55 -1.72
C TRP A 214 -0.48 11.24 -2.76
N LEU A 215 -0.92 11.28 -4.02
CA LEU A 215 -0.23 12.04 -5.08
C LEU A 215 -0.14 13.52 -4.75
N ARG A 216 -1.21 14.12 -4.22
CA ARG A 216 -1.21 15.51 -3.77
C ARG A 216 -0.26 15.73 -2.60
N PHE A 217 -0.24 14.82 -1.63
CA PHE A 217 0.67 14.86 -0.50
C PHE A 217 2.13 14.83 -0.98
N ILE A 218 2.49 13.85 -1.82
CA ILE A 218 3.82 13.76 -2.40
C ILE A 218 4.18 15.05 -3.13
N LYS A 219 3.27 15.53 -3.98
CA LYS A 219 3.51 16.76 -4.73
C LYS A 219 3.79 17.93 -3.79
N THR A 220 2.93 18.13 -2.78
CA THR A 220 2.99 19.30 -1.90
C THR A 220 4.20 19.28 -0.98
N HIS A 221 4.59 18.11 -0.48
CA HIS A 221 5.62 17.98 0.55
C HIS A 221 6.99 17.55 0.03
N TYR A 222 7.06 16.93 -1.14
CA TYR A 222 8.33 16.45 -1.72
C TYR A 222 8.62 17.12 -3.05
N ASP A 223 7.67 17.09 -3.99
CA ASP A 223 7.96 17.65 -5.31
C ASP A 223 8.02 19.17 -5.30
N ASP A 224 7.17 19.86 -4.55
CA ASP A 224 7.13 21.32 -4.50
C ASP A 224 8.06 21.90 -3.41
N ASP A 225 8.81 21.05 -2.67
CA ASP A 225 9.80 21.50 -1.69
C ASP A 225 10.98 22.22 -2.37
N LYS A 226 11.30 23.43 -1.89
CA LYS A 226 12.43 24.23 -2.37
C LYS A 226 13.78 23.49 -2.23
N HIS A 227 13.93 22.69 -1.17
CA HIS A 227 15.12 21.92 -0.83
C HIS A 227 15.03 20.45 -1.26
N ARG A 228 14.09 20.13 -2.16
CA ARG A 228 13.81 18.75 -2.61
C ARG A 228 15.06 18.01 -3.11
N PRO A 229 15.15 16.69 -2.86
CA PRO A 229 16.20 15.83 -3.43
C PRO A 229 16.15 15.71 -4.96
N ARG A 230 15.17 16.34 -5.62
CA ARG A 230 15.03 16.39 -7.09
C ARG A 230 15.58 17.69 -7.70
N ASN A 231 16.14 18.60 -6.88
CA ASN A 231 16.72 19.90 -7.25
C ASN A 231 18.25 19.91 -7.06
N TYR A 232 18.85 21.12 -7.09
CA TYR A 232 20.27 21.43 -6.84
C TYR A 232 21.00 20.51 -5.85
N SER A 233 20.38 20.09 -4.74
CA SER A 233 21.02 19.23 -3.72
C SER A 233 21.39 17.83 -4.19
N SER A 234 20.84 17.36 -5.32
CA SER A 234 21.23 16.08 -5.90
C SER A 234 22.28 16.23 -6.99
N ARG A 235 22.30 17.33 -7.73
CA ARG A 235 23.22 17.50 -8.85
C ARG A 235 24.56 18.10 -8.41
N ASP A 236 24.51 19.08 -7.52
CA ASP A 236 25.69 19.81 -7.11
C ASP A 236 26.34 19.16 -5.89
N PRO A 237 27.68 19.19 -5.80
CA PRO A 237 28.37 18.74 -4.61
C PRO A 237 27.89 19.54 -3.38
N PRO A 238 27.82 18.92 -2.19
CA PRO A 238 27.67 19.68 -0.95
C PRO A 238 28.82 20.67 -0.76
N PRO A 239 28.65 21.75 0.03
CA PRO A 239 29.65 22.81 0.21
C PRO A 239 30.79 22.36 1.15
N VAL A 240 31.47 21.27 0.81
CA VAL A 240 32.61 20.70 1.51
C VAL A 240 33.72 20.43 0.51
N LYS A 241 34.98 20.58 0.95
CA LYS A 241 36.14 20.37 0.07
C LYS A 241 36.39 18.90 -0.25
N ARG A 242 35.93 17.99 0.62
CA ARG A 242 36.26 16.56 0.56
C ARG A 242 35.07 15.71 0.99
N ILE A 243 34.84 14.64 0.24
CA ILE A 243 33.85 13.61 0.54
C ILE A 243 34.56 12.26 0.45
N HIS A 244 34.43 11.44 1.49
CA HIS A 244 34.82 10.03 1.45
C HIS A 244 33.56 9.19 1.57
N ALA A 245 33.12 8.61 0.45
CA ALA A 245 31.92 7.81 0.39
C ALA A 245 32.25 6.33 0.63
N MET A 246 31.51 5.69 1.52
CA MET A 246 31.65 4.28 1.87
C MET A 246 30.31 3.59 1.65
N TYR A 247 30.26 2.55 0.82
CA TYR A 247 29.02 1.79 0.60
C TYR A 247 29.26 0.35 0.16
N GLY A 248 28.29 -0.51 0.43
CA GLY A 248 28.30 -1.90 0.00
C GLY A 248 27.96 -2.04 -1.49
N ILE A 249 28.47 -3.10 -2.12
CA ILE A 249 28.18 -3.42 -3.52
C ILE A 249 27.95 -4.91 -3.71
N ASN A 250 27.42 -5.28 -4.87
CA ASN A 250 27.31 -6.66 -5.34
C ASN A 250 26.43 -7.58 -4.50
N VAL A 251 25.42 -7.00 -3.83
CA VAL A 251 24.30 -7.72 -3.23
C VAL A 251 23.07 -7.54 -4.13
N PRO A 252 22.35 -8.60 -4.52
CA PRO A 252 21.16 -8.47 -5.37
C PRO A 252 20.19 -7.43 -4.81
N THR A 253 19.85 -6.43 -5.63
CA THR A 253 19.17 -5.21 -5.16
C THR A 253 17.92 -4.92 -5.97
N GLU A 254 16.78 -4.78 -5.32
CA GLU A 254 15.51 -4.41 -5.96
C GLU A 254 15.59 -3.03 -6.63
N ILE A 255 15.15 -2.97 -7.88
CA ILE A 255 15.06 -1.72 -8.67
C ILE A 255 13.68 -1.47 -9.27
N GLY A 256 12.78 -2.45 -9.23
CA GLY A 256 11.46 -2.32 -9.80
C GLY A 256 10.61 -3.56 -9.59
N CYS A 257 9.38 -3.49 -10.08
CA CYS A 257 8.43 -4.58 -10.02
C CYS A 257 7.64 -4.66 -11.33
N VAL A 258 7.33 -5.88 -11.74
CA VAL A 258 6.45 -6.22 -12.84
C VAL A 258 5.06 -6.49 -12.29
N TYR A 259 4.06 -5.79 -12.79
CA TYR A 259 2.68 -5.93 -12.33
C TYR A 259 1.79 -6.46 -13.43
N SER A 260 0.89 -7.36 -13.04
CA SER A 260 -0.28 -7.73 -13.84
C SER A 260 -1.50 -6.97 -13.31
N ARG A 261 -2.41 -6.61 -14.21
CA ARG A 261 -3.71 -6.07 -13.85
C ARG A 261 -4.63 -7.23 -13.51
N GLN A 262 -5.26 -7.19 -12.35
CA GLN A 262 -6.34 -8.11 -12.01
C GLN A 262 -7.71 -7.51 -12.35
N ASP A 263 -8.62 -8.36 -12.83
CA ASP A 263 -9.98 -7.96 -13.21
C ASP A 263 -10.86 -7.65 -11.99
N THR A 264 -10.63 -8.38 -10.89
CA THR A 264 -11.38 -8.26 -9.65
C THR A 264 -10.50 -7.68 -8.56
N CYS A 265 -10.83 -6.47 -8.09
CA CYS A 265 -10.10 -5.79 -7.02
C CYS A 265 -10.74 -6.00 -5.63
N ALA A 266 -11.60 -7.02 -5.49
CA ALA A 266 -12.36 -7.29 -4.28
C ALA A 266 -12.20 -8.75 -3.86
N SER A 267 -11.71 -8.96 -2.65
CA SER A 267 -11.84 -10.21 -1.92
C SER A 267 -12.92 -10.07 -0.85
N GLU A 268 -13.42 -11.18 -0.29
CA GLU A 268 -14.48 -11.18 0.72
C GLU A 268 -14.22 -10.18 1.86
N LYS A 269 -12.96 -10.04 2.27
CA LYS A 269 -12.57 -9.28 3.46
C LYS A 269 -11.81 -7.99 3.17
N MET A 270 -11.18 -7.82 2.00
CA MET A 270 -10.34 -6.65 1.71
C MET A 270 -10.41 -6.17 0.26
N LEU A 271 -10.30 -4.84 0.09
CA LEU A 271 -9.99 -4.24 -1.20
C LEU A 271 -8.55 -4.65 -1.56
N GLN A 272 -8.38 -5.19 -2.76
CA GLN A 272 -7.07 -5.53 -3.29
C GLN A 272 -6.65 -4.47 -4.30
N SER A 273 -5.34 -4.22 -4.37
CA SER A 273 -4.74 -3.41 -5.43
C SER A 273 -5.18 -3.91 -6.81
N ARG A 274 -5.46 -3.03 -7.76
CA ARG A 274 -5.74 -3.42 -9.15
C ARG A 274 -4.49 -4.00 -9.82
N TYR A 275 -3.31 -3.57 -9.38
CA TYR A 275 -2.02 -4.08 -9.83
C TYR A 275 -1.42 -5.02 -8.79
N VAL A 276 -1.12 -6.26 -9.20
CA VAL A 276 -0.48 -7.28 -8.35
C VAL A 276 0.81 -7.76 -9.02
N PRO A 277 1.88 -8.04 -8.25
CA PRO A 277 3.14 -8.52 -8.82
C PRO A 277 2.92 -9.75 -9.71
N ASP A 278 3.43 -9.70 -10.93
CA ASP A 278 3.36 -10.85 -11.84
C ASP A 278 4.52 -11.81 -11.55
N LYS A 279 4.24 -12.80 -10.71
CA LYS A 279 5.17 -13.87 -10.34
C LYS A 279 5.60 -14.77 -11.51
N LYS A 280 5.00 -14.59 -12.69
CA LYS A 280 5.25 -15.36 -13.90
C LYS A 280 5.99 -14.53 -14.96
N ALA A 281 6.38 -13.28 -14.64
CA ALA A 281 7.22 -12.47 -15.50
C ALA A 281 8.56 -13.18 -15.75
N ILE A 282 9.08 -13.02 -16.97
CA ILE A 282 10.35 -13.58 -17.41
C ILE A 282 11.18 -12.43 -17.96
N ILE A 283 12.45 -12.37 -17.57
CA ILE A 283 13.45 -11.43 -18.08
C ILE A 283 14.55 -12.20 -18.79
N ASP A 284 15.11 -11.64 -19.86
CA ASP A 284 16.31 -12.22 -20.50
C ASP A 284 17.51 -12.11 -19.57
N GLU A 285 17.97 -13.21 -18.99
CA GLU A 285 19.11 -13.22 -18.05
C GLU A 285 20.41 -12.65 -18.64
N SER A 286 20.54 -12.59 -19.98
CA SER A 286 21.72 -12.01 -20.64
C SER A 286 21.88 -10.50 -20.38
N CYS A 287 20.83 -9.81 -19.94
CA CYS A 287 20.92 -8.39 -19.56
C CYS A 287 21.53 -8.16 -18.17
N GLY A 288 21.83 -9.23 -17.41
CA GLY A 288 22.46 -9.14 -16.09
C GLY A 288 21.50 -8.75 -14.97
N TYR A 289 20.19 -8.72 -15.23
CA TYR A 289 19.13 -8.56 -14.24
C TYR A 289 18.42 -9.89 -13.99
N ILE A 290 17.76 -10.01 -12.85
CA ILE A 290 16.89 -11.15 -12.54
C ILE A 290 15.49 -10.67 -12.14
N VAL A 291 14.49 -11.52 -12.32
CA VAL A 291 13.12 -11.28 -11.87
C VAL A 291 12.66 -12.44 -11.00
N GLU A 292 12.27 -12.15 -9.76
CA GLU A 292 11.80 -13.14 -8.78
C GLU A 292 10.49 -12.68 -8.16
N ASP A 293 9.43 -13.50 -8.22
CA ASP A 293 8.10 -13.14 -7.71
C ASP A 293 7.53 -11.81 -8.26
N GLY A 294 7.97 -11.40 -9.46
CA GLY A 294 7.61 -10.14 -10.08
C GLY A 294 8.44 -8.94 -9.60
N VAL A 295 9.50 -9.16 -8.83
CA VAL A 295 10.46 -8.12 -8.39
C VAL A 295 11.70 -8.18 -9.28
N ILE A 296 12.10 -7.03 -9.83
CA ILE A 296 13.28 -6.88 -10.68
C ILE A 296 14.46 -6.51 -9.80
N MET A 297 15.56 -7.24 -9.91
CA MET A 297 16.79 -6.97 -9.16
C MET A 297 18.00 -6.78 -10.06
N GLU A 298 18.84 -5.81 -9.72
CA GLU A 298 20.23 -5.76 -10.18
C GLU A 298 21.02 -6.93 -9.58
N THR A 299 22.01 -7.42 -10.33
CA THR A 299 22.96 -8.44 -9.90
C THR A 299 24.40 -7.98 -10.14
N PRO A 300 25.43 -8.69 -9.63
CA PRO A 300 26.83 -8.32 -9.91
C PRO A 300 27.18 -8.31 -11.41
N LYS A 301 26.34 -8.87 -12.29
CA LYS A 301 26.50 -8.84 -13.76
C LYS A 301 25.75 -7.70 -14.44
N THR A 302 24.99 -6.90 -13.69
CA THR A 302 24.24 -5.76 -14.24
C THR A 302 25.21 -4.69 -14.75
N LYS A 303 25.10 -4.33 -16.03
CA LYS A 303 25.89 -3.25 -16.61
C LYS A 303 25.40 -1.88 -16.16
N GLN A 304 26.34 -1.06 -15.68
CA GLN A 304 26.13 0.27 -15.15
C GLN A 304 26.63 1.30 -16.17
N ASP A 305 25.81 1.57 -17.21
CA ASP A 305 26.21 2.39 -18.36
C ASP A 305 26.63 3.82 -17.98
N LEU A 306 25.98 4.41 -16.98
CA LEU A 306 26.34 5.73 -16.43
C LEU A 306 27.78 5.79 -15.88
N PHE A 307 28.38 4.64 -15.59
CA PHE A 307 29.71 4.51 -15.01
C PHE A 307 30.64 3.70 -15.92
N GLY A 308 30.47 3.82 -17.24
CA GLY A 308 31.35 3.21 -18.24
C GLY A 308 31.07 1.73 -18.50
N GLY A 309 29.86 1.25 -18.19
CA GLY A 309 29.44 -0.11 -18.49
C GLY A 309 30.05 -1.17 -17.57
N ILE A 310 30.52 -0.77 -16.38
CA ILE A 310 31.01 -1.71 -15.36
C ILE A 310 29.88 -2.63 -14.88
N GLU A 311 30.20 -3.87 -14.54
CA GLU A 311 29.23 -4.83 -14.02
C GLU A 311 29.21 -4.77 -12.49
N LYS A 312 28.14 -4.21 -11.91
CA LYS A 312 27.92 -4.07 -10.46
C LYS A 312 26.43 -3.99 -10.11
N CYS A 313 26.10 -4.33 -8.86
CA CYS A 313 24.82 -3.99 -8.24
C CYS A 313 24.99 -3.36 -6.85
N GLY A 314 23.85 -2.96 -6.27
CA GLY A 314 23.77 -2.26 -4.99
C GLY A 314 24.11 -3.10 -3.75
N ASP A 315 23.66 -2.60 -2.61
CA ASP A 315 23.91 -3.16 -1.26
C ASP A 315 22.74 -4.02 -0.73
N GLY A 316 21.83 -4.44 -1.62
CA GLY A 316 20.62 -5.18 -1.29
C GLY A 316 19.44 -4.31 -0.87
N THR A 317 19.60 -2.99 -0.82
CA THR A 317 18.50 -2.03 -0.57
C THR A 317 18.58 -0.82 -1.48
N VAL A 318 19.77 -0.27 -1.69
CA VAL A 318 20.03 0.91 -2.51
C VAL A 318 20.77 0.48 -3.78
N PRO A 319 20.23 0.77 -4.98
CA PRO A 319 20.84 0.32 -6.22
C PRO A 319 22.17 1.03 -6.49
N TYR A 320 23.03 0.37 -7.28
CA TYR A 320 24.41 0.84 -7.46
C TYR A 320 24.47 2.24 -8.05
N TRP A 321 23.62 2.55 -9.03
CA TRP A 321 23.62 3.87 -9.67
C TRP A 321 23.34 5.00 -8.67
N SER A 322 22.55 4.74 -7.63
CA SER A 322 22.25 5.71 -6.58
C SER A 322 23.41 5.85 -5.60
N LEU A 323 24.09 4.75 -5.25
CA LEU A 323 25.28 4.77 -4.38
C LEU A 323 26.45 5.47 -5.06
N ALA A 324 26.71 5.12 -6.31
CA ALA A 324 27.81 5.64 -7.11
C ALA A 324 27.60 7.07 -7.60
N HIS A 325 26.40 7.64 -7.44
CA HIS A 325 26.07 9.01 -7.84
C HIS A 325 27.03 10.06 -7.25
N VAL A 326 27.53 9.82 -6.04
CA VAL A 326 28.54 10.67 -5.37
C VAL A 326 29.79 10.91 -6.23
N LYS A 327 30.15 9.99 -7.13
CA LYS A 327 31.30 10.14 -8.06
C LYS A 327 31.12 11.29 -9.03
N THR A 328 29.87 11.67 -9.33
CA THR A 328 29.57 12.83 -10.20
C THR A 328 29.90 14.17 -9.56
N TRP A 329 30.14 14.20 -8.24
CA TRP A 329 30.51 15.38 -7.48
C TRP A 329 32.01 15.65 -7.44
N ASP A 330 32.87 14.76 -7.96
CA ASP A 330 34.33 14.96 -8.00
C ASP A 330 34.69 16.06 -9.01
N ASN A 331 35.21 17.19 -8.51
CA ASN A 331 35.65 18.33 -9.32
C ASN A 331 36.71 19.16 -8.56
N GLU A 332 37.07 20.33 -9.10
CA GLU A 332 38.08 21.22 -8.52
C GLU A 332 37.69 21.76 -7.13
N ASP A 333 36.39 21.93 -6.85
CA ASP A 333 35.87 22.48 -5.60
C ASP A 333 35.57 21.41 -4.54
N CYS A 334 35.35 20.15 -4.97
CA CYS A 334 35.00 19.04 -4.10
C CYS A 334 35.71 17.76 -4.55
N LYS A 335 36.69 17.31 -3.75
CA LYS A 335 37.38 16.04 -3.98
C LYS A 335 36.56 14.88 -3.42
N VAL A 336 36.23 13.91 -4.26
CA VAL A 336 35.52 12.69 -3.85
C VAL A 336 36.47 11.50 -3.87
N THR A 337 36.49 10.74 -2.78
CA THR A 337 37.04 9.39 -2.69
C THR A 337 35.92 8.41 -2.41
N VAL A 338 36.03 7.20 -2.94
CA VAL A 338 35.00 6.16 -2.82
C VAL A 338 35.65 4.86 -2.40
N GLU A 339 35.04 4.22 -1.41
CA GLU A 339 35.41 2.92 -0.90
C GLU A 339 34.21 1.99 -0.96
N GLU A 340 34.36 0.91 -1.75
CA GLU A 340 33.29 -0.01 -2.05
C GLU A 340 33.55 -1.35 -1.36
N PHE A 341 32.55 -1.83 -0.62
CA PHE A 341 32.66 -3.04 0.20
C PHE A 341 31.94 -4.20 -0.49
N GLU A 342 32.73 -5.11 -1.06
CA GLU A 342 32.23 -6.26 -1.84
C GLU A 342 31.35 -7.18 -0.98
N GLY A 343 30.11 -7.41 -1.43
CA GLY A 343 29.15 -8.28 -0.76
C GLY A 343 28.58 -7.73 0.55
N ALA A 344 28.92 -6.50 0.93
CA ALA A 344 28.40 -5.87 2.13
C ALA A 344 26.97 -5.37 1.91
N GLY A 345 26.03 -5.87 2.72
CA GLY A 345 24.65 -5.40 2.67
C GLY A 345 24.42 -4.04 3.34
N HIS A 346 23.31 -3.39 3.04
CA HIS A 346 22.94 -2.05 3.51
C HIS A 346 23.12 -1.82 5.03
N ARG A 347 22.69 -2.79 5.85
CA ARG A 347 22.90 -2.78 7.31
C ARG A 347 24.14 -3.58 7.74
N PRO A 348 24.41 -4.78 7.18
CA PRO A 348 25.59 -5.56 7.54
C PRO A 348 26.93 -4.83 7.43
N ILE A 349 27.06 -3.84 6.54
CA ILE A 349 28.30 -3.04 6.40
C ILE A 349 28.78 -2.40 7.71
N LEU A 350 27.86 -2.04 8.62
CA LEU A 350 28.20 -1.48 9.92
C LEU A 350 28.88 -2.48 10.87
N GLY A 351 28.82 -3.77 10.55
CA GLY A 351 29.55 -4.82 11.26
C GLY A 351 30.83 -5.28 10.55
N ASP A 352 31.16 -4.71 9.39
CA ASP A 352 32.33 -5.10 8.61
C ASP A 352 33.62 -4.51 9.23
N ALA A 353 34.64 -5.34 9.45
CA ALA A 353 35.91 -4.89 10.01
C ALA A 353 36.62 -3.91 9.07
N HIS A 354 36.57 -4.14 7.75
CA HIS A 354 37.19 -3.26 6.76
C HIS A 354 36.52 -1.89 6.76
N PHE A 355 35.20 -1.82 6.98
CA PHE A 355 34.49 -0.53 7.11
C PHE A 355 35.03 0.29 8.29
N HIS A 356 35.30 -0.38 9.42
CA HIS A 356 35.88 0.28 10.59
C HIS A 356 37.34 0.69 10.35
N GLU A 357 38.14 -0.14 9.67
CA GLU A 357 39.51 0.18 9.28
C GLU A 357 39.55 1.41 8.37
N ALA A 358 38.74 1.41 7.32
CA ALA A 358 38.55 2.55 6.42
C ALA A 358 38.16 3.84 7.15
N LEU A 359 37.21 3.74 8.08
CA LEU A 359 36.77 4.86 8.90
C LEU A 359 37.88 5.37 9.82
N LEU A 360 38.62 4.46 10.45
CA LEU A 360 39.75 4.81 11.29
C LEU A 360 40.87 5.44 10.47
N ASP A 361 41.17 4.94 9.28
CA ASP A 361 42.17 5.53 8.38
C ASP A 361 41.74 6.94 7.98
N TYR A 362 40.49 7.15 7.59
CA TYR A 362 39.97 8.47 7.24
C TYR A 362 40.02 9.48 8.41
N VAL A 363 39.73 9.03 9.64
CA VAL A 363 39.65 9.91 10.83
C VAL A 363 41.00 10.11 11.51
N CYS A 364 41.83 9.06 11.57
CA CYS A 364 43.07 9.03 12.37
C CYS A 364 44.33 9.33 11.55
N VAL A 365 44.34 9.11 10.24
CA VAL A 365 45.47 9.56 9.42
C VAL A 365 45.45 11.08 9.42
N LYS A 366 46.44 11.67 10.12
CA LYS A 366 46.74 13.09 9.98
C LYS A 366 46.91 13.33 8.49
N ASN A 367 46.10 14.22 7.94
CA ASN A 367 46.31 14.75 6.61
C ASN A 367 47.65 15.51 6.64
N GLU A 368 48.77 14.81 6.44
CA GLU A 368 50.11 15.39 6.49
C GLU A 368 50.41 16.21 5.21
N ASP A 369 49.51 16.21 4.23
CA ASP A 369 49.61 16.97 2.98
C ASP A 369 48.40 17.90 2.72
N VAL A 370 48.00 18.72 3.72
CA VAL A 370 47.09 19.86 3.51
C VAL A 370 47.76 21.17 3.87
#